data_AF-A0A3L8DEA1-F1
#
_entry.id   AF-A0A3L8DEA1-F1
#
_cell.length_a   1.000
_cell.length_b   1.000
_cell.length_c   1.000
_cell.angle_alpha   90.00
_cell.angle_beta   90.00
_cell.angle_gamma   90.00
#
_symmetry.space_group_name_H-M   'P 1'
#
loop_
_entity.id
_entity.type
_entity.pdbx_description
1 polymer ?
#
loop_
_entity_poly.entity_id
_entity_poly.type
_entity_poly.pdbx_seq_one_letter_code
_entity_poly.pdbx_strand_id
1 'polypeptide(L)'
;MISKTFYQQLRSSERQSLVGPPESMREHVVAAAKAMRNGNWSACNNFIINEKMNAKVWDLFYQASKVREMLTRLIKEESLRTYLFTYSHVYDSISMPKLADMFQLKRPIVHSIISKMIINEELMASLDDPTGTVVMHRSEPSRLQSLAVQLTDKVNNFVDSNERIFEMKQGTLLFVIYHGATFSQEEIRVISAIVKIMVAKDRIGDGRGVTVIAIAIVIEKKAEIIKVNENYMSGYFYYCNAKYYYVFIHK
;
A
#
# COMPACT_ATOMS: atom_id res chain seq x y z
N MET A 1 0.13 -7.68 7.24
CA MET A 1 0.87 -8.93 6.87
C MET A 1 0.20 -10.10 7.56
N ILE A 2 -0.17 -11.14 6.81
CA ILE A 2 -0.95 -12.28 7.33
C ILE A 2 -0.11 -13.18 8.26
N SER A 3 1.14 -13.49 7.90
CA SER A 3 2.03 -14.30 8.74
C SER A 3 3.40 -13.65 8.91
N LYS A 4 3.68 -13.17 10.13
CA LYS A 4 4.96 -12.55 10.50
C LYS A 4 6.10 -13.57 10.51
N THR A 5 5.85 -14.79 10.97
CA THR A 5 6.85 -15.86 11.10
C THR A 5 7.31 -16.38 9.74
N PHE A 6 6.38 -16.60 8.81
CA PHE A 6 6.72 -17.00 7.45
C PHE A 6 7.55 -15.94 6.74
N TYR A 7 7.14 -14.67 6.85
CA TYR A 7 7.85 -13.56 6.23
C TYR A 7 9.28 -13.40 6.76
N GLN A 8 9.51 -13.62 8.06
CA GLN A 8 10.85 -13.64 8.65
C GLN A 8 11.71 -14.76 8.04
N GLN A 9 11.17 -15.97 7.89
CA GLN A 9 11.90 -17.10 7.29
C GLN A 9 12.26 -16.83 5.82
N LEU A 10 11.34 -16.25 5.05
CA LEU A 10 11.60 -15.88 3.67
C LEU A 10 12.73 -14.84 3.56
N ARG A 11 12.68 -13.77 4.38
CA ARG A 11 13.74 -12.76 4.42
C ARG A 11 15.10 -13.32 4.85
N SER A 12 15.12 -14.23 5.83
CA SER A 12 16.37 -14.87 6.25
C SER A 12 17.01 -15.67 5.09
N SER A 13 16.19 -16.40 4.32
CA SER A 13 16.68 -17.12 3.14
C SER A 13 17.17 -16.20 2.02
N GLU A 14 16.54 -15.05 1.80
CA GLU A 14 16.97 -14.07 0.79
C GLU A 14 18.28 -13.36 1.13
N ARG A 15 18.62 -13.25 2.42
CA ARG A 15 19.87 -12.63 2.88
C ARG A 15 21.08 -13.55 2.76
N GLN A 16 20.86 -14.86 2.58
CA GLN A 16 21.94 -15.82 2.48
C GLN A 16 22.61 -15.71 1.11
N SER A 17 23.92 -15.43 1.10
CA SER A 17 24.69 -15.20 -0.12
C SER A 17 24.84 -16.46 -0.99
N LEU A 18 24.93 -17.63 -0.35
CA LEU A 18 24.99 -18.93 -1.02
C LEU A 18 23.81 -19.79 -0.56
N VAL A 19 22.88 -20.05 -1.47
CA VAL A 19 21.73 -20.94 -1.23
C VAL A 19 22.05 -22.29 -1.85
N GLY A 20 22.32 -23.28 -1.00
CA GLY A 20 22.45 -24.68 -1.41
C GLY A 20 21.09 -25.36 -1.65
N PRO A 21 21.08 -26.64 -2.07
CA PRO A 21 19.86 -27.43 -2.10
C PRO A 21 19.26 -27.52 -0.69
N PRO A 22 17.93 -27.47 -0.55
CA PRO A 22 17.29 -27.43 0.76
C PRO A 22 17.55 -28.73 1.53
N GLU A 23 17.91 -28.62 2.81
CA GLU A 23 18.12 -29.77 3.69
C GLU A 23 17.14 -29.75 4.86
N SER A 24 16.92 -28.56 5.41
CA SER A 24 15.98 -28.35 6.51
C SER A 24 14.53 -28.33 6.00
N MET A 25 13.59 -28.72 6.86
CA MET A 25 12.15 -28.64 6.54
C MET A 25 11.74 -27.21 6.17
N ARG A 26 12.26 -26.22 6.90
CA ARG A 26 11.94 -24.80 6.65
C ARG A 26 12.44 -24.35 5.29
N GLU A 27 13.64 -24.78 4.90
CA GLU A 27 14.24 -24.46 3.60
C GLU A 27 13.46 -25.08 2.44
N HIS A 28 12.98 -26.32 2.60
CA HIS A 28 12.13 -26.96 1.59
C HIS A 28 10.85 -26.16 1.36
N VAL A 29 10.18 -25.72 2.43
CA VAL A 29 8.96 -24.89 2.32
C VAL A 29 9.26 -23.53 1.68
N VAL A 30 10.39 -22.88 2.03
CA VAL A 30 10.79 -21.61 1.43
C VAL A 30 11.16 -21.77 -0.06
N ALA A 31 11.86 -22.84 -0.44
CA ALA A 31 12.17 -23.16 -1.82
C ALA A 31 10.91 -23.47 -2.64
N ALA A 32 9.97 -24.22 -2.06
CA ALA A 32 8.67 -24.49 -2.66
C ALA A 32 7.87 -23.20 -2.90
N ALA A 33 7.83 -22.30 -1.91
CA ALA A 33 7.17 -21.00 -2.05
C ALA A 33 7.79 -20.14 -3.16
N LYS A 34 9.12 -20.14 -3.31
CA LYS A 34 9.81 -19.46 -4.41
C LYS A 34 9.44 -20.06 -5.77
N ALA A 35 9.40 -21.39 -5.88
CA ALA A 35 8.97 -22.07 -7.11
C ALA A 35 7.49 -21.80 -7.46
N MET A 36 6.64 -21.76 -6.45
CA MET A 36 5.20 -21.46 -6.57
C MET A 36 4.95 -20.03 -7.03
N ARG A 37 5.75 -19.06 -6.54
CA ARG A 37 5.71 -17.66 -7.01
C ARG A 37 5.93 -17.55 -8.52
N ASN A 38 6.79 -18.40 -9.08
CA ASN A 38 7.04 -18.44 -10.52
C ASN A 38 5.98 -19.26 -11.30
N GLY A 39 4.98 -19.83 -10.61
CA GLY A 39 3.96 -20.68 -11.21
C GLY A 39 4.42 -22.10 -11.56
N ASN A 40 5.60 -22.54 -11.12
CA ASN A 40 6.09 -23.91 -11.38
C ASN A 40 5.59 -24.87 -10.30
N TRP A 41 4.41 -25.45 -10.54
CA TRP A 41 3.76 -26.39 -9.61
C TRP A 41 4.56 -27.70 -9.44
N SER A 42 5.24 -28.19 -10.49
CA SER A 42 5.98 -29.45 -10.44
C SER A 42 7.20 -29.33 -9.52
N ALA A 43 7.98 -28.26 -9.66
CA ALA A 43 9.09 -27.99 -8.76
C ALA A 43 8.62 -27.77 -7.31
N CYS A 44 7.52 -27.03 -7.11
CA CYS A 44 6.92 -26.85 -5.78
C CYS A 44 6.52 -28.20 -5.15
N ASN A 45 5.86 -29.07 -5.92
CA ASN A 45 5.46 -30.39 -5.45
C ASN A 45 6.65 -31.29 -5.13
N ASN A 46 7.72 -31.25 -5.92
CA ASN A 46 8.94 -32.01 -5.67
C ASN A 46 9.68 -31.56 -4.40
N PHE A 47 9.64 -30.26 -4.08
CA PHE A 47 10.22 -29.77 -2.82
C PHE A 47 9.39 -30.15 -1.59
N ILE A 48 8.07 -30.24 -1.71
CA ILE A 48 7.17 -30.58 -0.58
C ILE A 48 7.04 -32.10 -0.39
N ILE A 49 6.95 -32.85 -1.48
CA ILE A 49 6.80 -34.31 -1.51
C ILE A 49 8.12 -34.92 -1.99
N ASN A 50 9.15 -34.80 -1.13
CA ASN A 50 10.42 -35.49 -1.29
C ASN A 50 10.51 -36.65 -0.28
N GLU A 51 11.31 -37.68 -0.54
CA GLU A 51 11.58 -38.78 0.41
C GLU A 51 12.00 -38.24 1.79
N LYS A 52 12.84 -37.20 1.82
CA LYS A 52 13.29 -36.55 3.06
C LYS A 52 12.14 -35.91 3.86
N MET A 53 11.17 -35.28 3.18
CA MET A 53 10.01 -34.67 3.85
C MET A 53 8.94 -35.70 4.19
N ASN A 54 8.81 -36.75 3.37
CA ASN A 54 7.91 -37.86 3.62
C ASN A 54 8.26 -38.55 4.94
N ALA A 55 9.52 -38.95 5.11
CA ALA A 55 9.99 -39.62 6.33
C ALA A 55 9.87 -38.74 7.59
N LYS A 56 10.01 -37.42 7.45
CA LYS A 56 9.98 -36.48 8.59
C LYS A 56 8.59 -36.00 8.99
N VAL A 57 7.63 -35.95 8.07
CA VAL A 57 6.31 -35.32 8.30
C VAL A 57 5.19 -36.20 7.81
N TRP A 58 5.22 -36.56 6.53
CA TRP A 58 4.04 -37.12 5.87
C TRP A 58 3.75 -38.57 6.27
N ASP A 59 4.78 -39.37 6.56
CA ASP A 59 4.64 -40.76 7.01
C ASP A 59 4.16 -40.88 8.48
N LEU A 60 4.16 -39.78 9.24
CA LEU A 60 3.60 -39.78 10.61
C LEU A 60 2.07 -39.71 10.62
N PHE A 61 1.42 -39.47 9.48
CA PHE A 61 -0.04 -39.44 9.38
C PHE A 61 -0.62 -40.83 9.11
N TYR A 62 -1.73 -41.16 9.79
CA TYR A 62 -2.47 -42.41 9.57
C TYR A 62 -2.92 -42.61 8.12
N GLN A 63 -3.21 -41.53 7.38
CA GLN A 63 -3.71 -41.55 6.01
C GLN A 63 -2.83 -40.69 5.07
N ALA A 64 -1.52 -40.96 5.08
CA ALA A 64 -0.51 -40.19 4.36
C ALA A 64 -0.80 -40.03 2.86
N SER A 65 -1.30 -41.07 2.19
CA SER A 65 -1.61 -41.04 0.76
C SER A 65 -2.67 -40.00 0.39
N LYS A 66 -3.77 -39.95 1.14
CA LYS A 66 -4.87 -39.00 0.92
C LYS A 66 -4.43 -37.56 1.15
N VAL A 67 -3.59 -37.32 2.15
CA VAL A 67 -3.05 -35.98 2.44
C VAL A 67 -2.11 -35.52 1.31
N ARG A 68 -1.26 -36.41 0.79
CA ARG A 68 -0.36 -36.09 -0.35
C ARG A 68 -1.14 -35.75 -1.62
N GLU A 69 -2.18 -36.50 -1.93
CA GLU A 69 -3.04 -36.23 -3.09
C GLU A 69 -3.77 -34.88 -2.92
N MET A 70 -4.31 -34.62 -1.73
CA MET A 70 -4.97 -33.36 -1.41
C MET A 70 -4.02 -32.16 -1.53
N LEU A 71 -2.78 -32.27 -1.01
CA LEU A 71 -1.76 -31.24 -1.14
C LEU A 71 -1.37 -31.00 -2.60
N THR A 72 -1.17 -32.07 -3.37
CA THR A 72 -0.82 -31.96 -4.80
C THR A 72 -1.91 -31.20 -5.56
N ARG A 73 -3.19 -31.48 -5.26
CA ARG A 73 -4.31 -30.75 -5.84
C ARG A 73 -4.31 -29.27 -5.47
N LEU A 74 -4.16 -28.95 -4.17
CA LEU A 74 -4.12 -27.56 -3.71
C LEU A 74 -2.92 -26.78 -4.27
N ILE A 75 -1.74 -27.41 -4.35
CA ILE A 75 -0.55 -26.79 -4.94
C ILE A 75 -0.81 -26.43 -6.41
N LYS A 76 -1.44 -27.32 -7.18
CA LYS A 76 -1.80 -27.04 -8.59
C LYS A 76 -2.78 -25.89 -8.70
N GLU A 77 -3.86 -25.89 -7.92
CA GLU A 77 -4.89 -24.86 -7.92
C GLU A 77 -4.30 -23.48 -7.57
N GLU A 78 -3.50 -23.39 -6.49
CA GLU A 78 -2.91 -22.13 -6.04
C GLU A 78 -1.73 -21.67 -6.91
N SER A 79 -0.97 -22.60 -7.50
CA SER A 79 0.09 -22.25 -8.47
C SER A 79 -0.49 -21.63 -9.73
N LEU A 80 -1.65 -22.11 -10.19
CA LEU A 80 -2.38 -21.50 -11.32
C LEU A 80 -2.80 -20.06 -11.00
N ARG A 81 -3.38 -19.81 -9.83
CA ARG A 81 -3.74 -18.45 -9.39
C ARG A 81 -2.52 -17.53 -9.36
N THR A 82 -1.44 -18.01 -8.75
CA THR A 82 -0.19 -17.25 -8.61
C THR A 82 0.45 -16.96 -9.96
N TYR A 83 0.39 -17.91 -10.89
CA TYR A 83 0.85 -17.73 -12.27
C TYR A 83 0.08 -16.62 -12.98
N LEU A 84 -1.26 -16.63 -12.88
CA LEU A 84 -2.10 -15.58 -13.46
C LEU A 84 -1.82 -14.21 -12.83
N PHE A 85 -1.61 -14.12 -11.52
CA PHE A 85 -1.24 -12.86 -10.87
C PHE A 85 0.12 -12.33 -11.29
N THR A 86 1.09 -13.21 -11.47
CA THR A 86 2.46 -12.79 -11.78
C THR A 86 2.61 -12.37 -13.23
N TYR A 87 1.91 -13.06 -14.15
CA TYR A 87 2.08 -12.88 -15.59
C TYR A 87 0.86 -12.26 -16.29
N SER A 88 -0.17 -11.81 -15.56
CA SER A 88 -1.36 -11.14 -16.12
C SER A 88 -0.98 -10.05 -17.12
N HIS A 89 -0.06 -9.17 -16.73
CA HIS A 89 0.39 -8.01 -17.48
C HIS A 89 1.10 -8.32 -18.81
N VAL A 90 1.59 -9.55 -19.00
CA VAL A 90 2.31 -9.95 -20.22
C VAL A 90 1.36 -10.51 -21.28
N TYR A 91 0.23 -11.08 -20.86
CA TYR A 91 -0.70 -11.77 -21.74
C TYR A 91 -1.90 -10.89 -22.10
N ASP A 92 -2.23 -10.82 -23.40
CA ASP A 92 -3.47 -10.20 -23.87
C ASP A 92 -4.64 -11.17 -23.86
N SER A 93 -4.38 -12.42 -24.24
CA SER A 93 -5.37 -13.49 -24.27
C SER A 93 -4.71 -14.82 -23.94
N ILE A 94 -5.37 -15.65 -23.14
CA ILE A 94 -4.87 -16.97 -22.74
C ILE A 94 -5.93 -18.03 -23.01
N SER A 95 -5.53 -19.13 -23.66
CA SER A 95 -6.40 -20.27 -23.92
C SER A 95 -6.53 -21.17 -22.68
N MET A 96 -7.77 -21.48 -22.26
CA MET A 96 -8.02 -22.35 -21.10
C MET A 96 -7.57 -23.81 -21.32
N PRO A 97 -7.78 -24.44 -22.50
CA PRO A 97 -7.21 -25.75 -22.78
C PRO A 97 -5.71 -25.81 -22.51
N LYS A 98 -4.96 -24.76 -22.91
CA LYS A 98 -3.52 -24.72 -22.70
C LYS A 98 -3.15 -24.63 -21.21
N LEU A 99 -3.90 -23.84 -20.43
CA LEU A 99 -3.72 -23.77 -18.97
C LEU A 99 -4.04 -25.11 -18.30
N ALA A 100 -5.11 -25.79 -18.72
CA ALA A 100 -5.48 -27.10 -18.21
C ALA A 100 -4.37 -28.13 -18.42
N ASP A 101 -3.75 -28.15 -19.61
CA ASP A 101 -2.64 -29.04 -19.94
C ASP A 101 -1.37 -28.68 -19.15
N MET A 102 -1.06 -27.39 -19.03
CA MET A 102 0.14 -26.89 -18.32
C MET A 102 0.12 -27.24 -16.83
N PHE A 103 -1.03 -27.09 -16.17
CA PHE A 103 -1.19 -27.41 -14.74
C PHE A 103 -1.73 -28.82 -14.47
N GLN A 104 -2.00 -29.60 -15.54
CA GLN A 104 -2.60 -30.93 -15.46
C GLN A 104 -3.86 -30.96 -14.59
N LEU A 105 -4.77 -30.02 -14.86
CA LEU A 105 -6.05 -29.86 -14.18
C LEU A 105 -7.21 -30.05 -15.16
N LYS A 106 -8.37 -30.46 -14.64
CA LYS A 106 -9.57 -30.58 -15.48
C LYS A 106 -10.06 -29.18 -15.89
N ARG A 107 -10.45 -29.02 -17.15
CA ARG A 107 -11.06 -27.79 -17.70
C ARG A 107 -12.13 -27.14 -16.81
N PRO A 108 -13.13 -27.87 -16.25
CA PRO A 108 -14.13 -27.25 -15.36
C PRO A 108 -13.56 -26.66 -14.07
N ILE A 109 -12.48 -27.23 -13.54
CA ILE A 109 -11.82 -26.72 -12.33
C ILE A 109 -11.11 -25.40 -12.67
N VAL A 110 -10.36 -25.38 -13.78
CA VAL A 110 -9.68 -24.16 -14.27
C VAL A 110 -10.69 -23.05 -14.54
N HIS A 111 -11.81 -23.38 -15.20
CA HIS A 111 -12.93 -22.45 -15.41
C HIS A 111 -13.41 -21.86 -14.09
N SER A 112 -13.76 -22.72 -13.12
CA SER A 112 -14.28 -22.27 -11.82
C SER A 112 -13.30 -21.36 -11.07
N ILE A 113 -12.01 -21.68 -11.08
CA ILE A 113 -10.97 -20.86 -10.44
C ILE A 113 -10.88 -19.48 -11.10
N ILE A 114 -10.80 -19.43 -12.43
CA ILE A 114 -10.67 -18.17 -13.17
C ILE A 114 -11.94 -17.33 -13.00
N SER A 115 -13.13 -17.92 -13.17
CA SER A 115 -14.39 -17.21 -12.94
C SER A 115 -14.47 -16.64 -11.52
N LYS A 116 -14.03 -17.39 -10.51
CA LYS A 116 -13.99 -16.91 -9.13
C LYS A 116 -13.01 -15.74 -8.95
N MET A 117 -11.85 -15.77 -9.60
CA MET A 117 -10.89 -14.65 -9.55
C MET A 117 -11.44 -13.39 -10.23
N ILE A 118 -12.17 -13.53 -11.34
CA ILE A 118 -12.82 -12.41 -12.03
C ILE A 118 -13.93 -11.80 -11.16
N ILE A 119 -14.80 -12.64 -10.58
CA ILE A 119 -15.90 -12.19 -9.70
C ILE A 119 -15.38 -11.48 -8.46
N ASN A 120 -14.26 -11.95 -7.89
CA ASN A 120 -13.63 -11.32 -6.74
C ASN A 120 -12.86 -10.02 -7.08
N GLU A 121 -12.88 -9.59 -8.34
CA GLU A 121 -12.11 -8.44 -8.85
C GLU A 121 -10.59 -8.57 -8.65
N GLU A 122 -10.10 -9.79 -8.51
CA GLU A 122 -8.67 -10.09 -8.35
C GLU A 122 -7.94 -10.07 -9.70
N LEU A 123 -8.64 -10.40 -10.78
CA LEU A 123 -8.10 -10.46 -12.14
C LEU A 123 -8.97 -9.60 -13.06
N MET A 124 -8.36 -8.59 -13.68
CA MET A 124 -9.03 -7.73 -14.66
C MET A 124 -9.09 -8.42 -16.03
N ALA A 125 -10.02 -9.36 -16.16
CA ALA A 125 -10.19 -10.15 -17.37
C ALA A 125 -11.66 -10.50 -17.62
N SER A 126 -11.99 -10.76 -18.88
CA SER A 126 -13.27 -11.32 -19.31
C SER A 126 -13.08 -12.73 -19.86
N LEU A 127 -14.05 -13.60 -19.59
CA LEU A 127 -14.07 -14.96 -20.11
C LEU A 127 -14.94 -15.02 -21.38
N ASP A 128 -14.42 -15.64 -22.43
CA ASP A 128 -15.17 -15.96 -23.65
C ASP A 128 -15.53 -17.45 -23.67
N ASP A 129 -16.79 -17.75 -23.35
CA ASP A 129 -17.31 -19.11 -23.24
C ASP A 129 -17.25 -19.96 -24.54
N PRO A 130 -17.58 -19.46 -25.75
CA PRO A 130 -17.55 -20.28 -26.96
C PRO A 130 -16.15 -20.69 -27.38
N THR A 131 -15.14 -19.83 -27.21
CA THR A 131 -13.75 -20.15 -27.58
C THR A 131 -12.96 -20.74 -26.42
N GLY A 132 -13.43 -20.60 -25.19
CA GLY A 132 -12.71 -21.02 -23.97
C GLY A 132 -11.41 -20.25 -23.78
N THR A 133 -11.46 -18.93 -24.02
CA THR A 133 -10.31 -18.04 -23.88
C THR A 133 -10.57 -16.94 -22.86
N VAL A 134 -9.53 -16.54 -22.15
CA VAL A 134 -9.54 -15.45 -21.18
C VAL A 134 -8.89 -14.25 -21.85
N VAL A 135 -9.63 -13.16 -21.96
CA VAL A 135 -9.15 -11.89 -22.52
C VAL A 135 -8.81 -10.95 -21.37
N MET A 136 -7.56 -10.51 -21.30
CA MET A 136 -7.08 -9.62 -20.25
C MET A 136 -7.39 -8.17 -20.60
N HIS A 137 -7.83 -7.39 -19.63
CA HIS A 137 -8.06 -5.96 -19.79
C HIS A 137 -6.83 -5.24 -19.24
N ARG A 138 -6.09 -4.52 -20.09
CA ARG A 138 -4.84 -3.81 -19.75
C ARG A 138 -5.06 -2.55 -18.91
N SER A 139 -5.89 -2.62 -17.87
CA SER A 139 -6.20 -1.52 -16.95
C SER A 139 -5.30 -1.50 -15.70
N GLU A 140 -4.18 -2.23 -15.72
CA GLU A 140 -3.22 -2.17 -14.62
C GLU A 140 -2.51 -0.79 -14.62
N PRO A 141 -2.48 -0.09 -13.47
CA PRO A 141 -1.81 1.20 -13.38
C PRO A 141 -0.32 1.03 -13.66
N SER A 142 0.24 1.92 -14.47
CA SER A 142 1.68 1.98 -14.71
C SER A 142 2.43 2.12 -13.38
N ARG A 143 3.69 1.67 -13.33
CA ARG A 143 4.52 1.75 -12.11
C ARG A 143 4.55 3.15 -11.50
N LEU A 144 4.52 4.20 -12.33
CA LEU A 144 4.45 5.59 -11.87
C LEU A 144 3.10 5.91 -11.25
N GLN A 145 2.00 5.49 -11.86
CA GLN A 145 0.65 5.64 -11.29
C GLN A 145 0.53 4.87 -9.96
N SER A 146 1.01 3.63 -9.88
CA SER A 146 1.00 2.87 -8.62
C SER A 146 1.82 3.56 -7.52
N LEU A 147 2.98 4.12 -7.86
CA LEU A 147 3.80 4.86 -6.91
C LEU A 147 3.14 6.17 -6.47
N ALA A 148 2.48 6.87 -7.39
CA ALA A 148 1.71 8.07 -7.08
C ALA A 148 0.55 7.77 -6.12
N VAL A 149 -0.20 6.69 -6.35
CA VAL A 149 -1.27 6.23 -5.43
C VAL A 149 -0.69 5.91 -4.05
N GLN A 150 0.41 5.15 -3.97
CA GLN A 150 1.08 4.86 -2.70
C GLN A 150 1.57 6.12 -1.97
N LEU A 151 2.03 7.13 -2.72
CA LEU A 151 2.44 8.40 -2.15
C LEU A 151 1.23 9.18 -1.63
N THR A 152 0.13 9.21 -2.37
CA THR A 152 -1.13 9.82 -1.94
C THR A 152 -1.61 9.22 -0.63
N ASP A 153 -1.60 7.88 -0.49
CA ASP A 153 -1.97 7.22 0.77
C ASP A 153 -1.04 7.63 1.92
N LYS A 154 0.26 7.76 1.68
CA LYS A 154 1.21 8.23 2.70
C LYS A 154 0.97 9.68 3.08
N VAL A 155 0.67 10.55 2.12
CA VAL A 155 0.34 11.97 2.36
C VAL A 155 -0.93 12.07 3.19
N ASN A 156 -1.98 11.30 2.87
CA ASN A 156 -3.21 11.26 3.65
C ASN A 156 -2.94 10.82 5.10
N ASN A 157 -2.15 9.76 5.30
CA ASN A 157 -1.73 9.34 6.64
C ASN A 157 -0.95 10.43 7.40
N PHE A 158 -0.14 11.25 6.71
CA PHE A 158 0.55 12.38 7.32
C PHE A 158 -0.41 13.51 7.69
N VAL A 159 -1.41 13.80 6.86
CA VAL A 159 -2.45 14.78 7.16
C VAL A 159 -3.23 14.34 8.41
N ASP A 160 -3.71 13.10 8.45
CA ASP A 160 -4.41 12.56 9.61
C ASP A 160 -3.57 12.61 10.89
N SER A 161 -2.27 12.30 10.77
CA SER A 161 -1.34 12.37 11.91
C SER A 161 -1.13 13.81 12.39
N ASN A 162 -1.06 14.76 11.46
CA ASN A 162 -0.93 16.18 11.79
C ASN A 162 -2.20 16.72 12.47
N GLU A 163 -3.39 16.32 12.00
CA GLU A 163 -4.66 16.68 12.63
C GLU A 163 -4.75 16.15 14.06
N ARG A 164 -4.38 14.88 14.30
CA ARG A 164 -4.34 14.31 15.65
C ARG A 164 -3.38 15.04 16.58
N ILE A 165 -2.18 15.38 16.10
CA ILE A 165 -1.20 16.16 16.89
C ILE A 165 -1.76 17.56 17.18
N PHE A 166 -2.44 18.17 16.22
CA PHE A 166 -3.06 19.47 16.38
C PHE A 166 -4.16 19.44 17.47
N GLU A 167 -5.06 18.46 17.43
CA GLU A 167 -6.10 18.27 18.46
C GLU A 167 -5.50 18.06 19.86
N MET A 168 -4.46 17.22 19.99
CA MET A 168 -3.76 17.00 21.26
C MET A 168 -3.13 18.27 21.83
N LYS A 169 -2.50 19.08 20.96
CA LYS A 169 -1.91 20.36 21.36
C LYS A 169 -2.98 21.38 21.74
N GLN A 170 -4.11 21.40 21.05
CA GLN A 170 -5.23 22.28 21.35
C GLN A 170 -5.86 21.95 22.72
N GLY A 171 -5.99 20.66 23.06
CA GLY A 171 -6.44 20.21 24.38
C GLY A 171 -5.49 20.58 25.52
N THR A 172 -4.18 20.54 25.28
CA THR A 172 -3.17 20.97 26.26
C THR A 172 -3.20 22.48 26.48
N LEU A 173 -3.39 23.27 25.40
CA LEU A 173 -3.57 24.71 25.47
C LEU A 173 -4.84 25.09 26.26
N LEU A 174 -5.95 24.40 26.02
CA LEU A 174 -7.19 24.56 26.80
C LEU A 174 -6.99 24.19 28.28
N PHE A 175 -6.28 23.11 28.60
CA PHE A 175 -6.01 22.72 29.98
C PHE A 175 -5.18 23.78 30.74
N VAL A 176 -4.15 24.35 30.11
CA VAL A 176 -3.32 25.42 30.71
C VAL A 176 -4.14 26.71 30.93
N ILE A 177 -5.09 27.01 30.04
CA ILE A 177 -6.01 28.15 30.20
C ILE A 177 -7.01 27.91 31.35
N TYR A 178 -7.56 26.69 31.47
CA TYR A 178 -8.55 26.34 32.50
C TYR A 178 -7.96 26.18 33.91
N HIS A 179 -6.67 25.83 34.05
CA HIS A 179 -6.01 25.66 35.35
C HIS A 179 -5.23 26.89 35.85
N GLY A 180 -5.55 28.08 35.33
CA GLY A 180 -5.19 29.33 35.99
C GLY A 180 -3.70 29.66 36.03
N ALA A 181 -2.95 29.35 34.97
CA ALA A 181 -1.65 29.97 34.79
C ALA A 181 -1.86 31.47 34.50
N THR A 182 -1.32 32.35 35.37
CA THR A 182 -1.25 33.79 35.10
C THR A 182 -0.31 34.03 33.93
N PHE A 183 -0.87 34.12 32.73
CA PHE A 183 -0.11 34.43 31.52
C PHE A 183 0.38 35.88 31.57
N SER A 184 1.63 36.09 31.16
CA SER A 184 2.17 37.43 30.94
C SER A 184 1.42 38.16 29.81
N GLN A 185 1.44 39.50 29.78
CA GLN A 185 0.75 40.28 28.73
C GLN A 185 1.18 39.89 27.29
N GLU A 186 2.40 39.38 27.12
CA GLU A 186 2.90 38.91 25.82
C GLU A 186 2.27 37.59 25.40
N GLU A 187 2.08 36.65 26.32
CA GLU A 187 1.44 35.36 26.05
C GLU A 187 -0.06 35.52 25.76
N ILE A 188 -0.75 36.43 26.47
CA ILE A 188 -2.16 36.79 26.19
C ILE A 188 -2.31 37.40 24.78
N ARG A 189 -1.32 38.18 24.30
CA ARG A 189 -1.32 38.76 22.95
C ARG A 189 -1.16 37.68 21.87
N VAL A 190 -0.28 36.71 22.09
CA VAL A 190 -0.09 35.58 21.17
C VAL A 190 -1.35 34.71 21.12
N ILE A 191 -1.96 34.41 22.27
CA ILE A 191 -3.20 33.65 22.34
C ILE A 191 -4.36 34.42 21.69
N SER A 192 -4.47 35.74 21.90
CA SER A 192 -5.47 36.58 21.23
C SER A 192 -5.29 36.62 19.71
N ALA A 193 -4.06 36.64 19.22
CA ALA A 193 -3.76 36.58 17.79
C ALA A 193 -4.17 35.23 17.19
N ILE A 194 -3.89 34.12 17.89
CA ILE A 194 -4.28 32.77 17.46
C ILE A 194 -5.80 32.60 17.44
N VAL A 195 -6.52 33.10 18.45
CA VAL A 195 -8.00 33.05 18.52
C VAL A 195 -8.62 33.94 17.42
N LYS A 196 -8.06 35.12 17.13
CA LYS A 196 -8.53 35.98 16.04
C LYS A 196 -8.35 35.33 14.66
N ILE A 197 -7.25 34.60 14.45
CA ILE A 197 -7.02 33.80 13.23
C ILE A 197 -8.06 32.67 13.13
N MET A 198 -8.42 32.04 14.24
CA MET A 198 -9.41 30.96 14.31
C MET A 198 -10.85 31.45 14.00
N VAL A 199 -11.25 32.61 14.56
CA VAL A 199 -12.55 33.24 14.26
C VAL A 199 -12.64 33.74 12.81
N ALA A 200 -11.52 34.16 12.23
CA ALA A 200 -11.46 34.51 10.80
C ALA A 200 -11.64 33.28 9.89
N LYS A 201 -11.12 32.11 10.30
CA LYS A 201 -11.34 30.83 9.59
C LYS A 201 -12.82 30.43 9.58
N ASP A 202 -13.53 30.59 10.70
CA ASP A 202 -14.96 30.24 10.81
C ASP A 202 -15.87 31.20 10.03
N ARG A 203 -15.56 32.50 9.98
CA ARG A 203 -16.35 33.48 9.21
C ARG A 203 -16.17 33.40 7.70
N ILE A 204 -15.09 32.77 7.23
CA ILE A 204 -14.78 32.59 5.78
C ILE A 204 -15.33 31.24 5.27
N GLY A 205 -15.92 30.42 6.15
CA GLY A 205 -16.47 29.10 5.83
C GLY A 205 -17.80 29.08 5.08
N ASP A 206 -18.44 30.22 4.83
CA ASP A 206 -19.75 30.25 4.16
C ASP A 206 -19.65 30.74 2.71
N GLY A 207 -19.57 29.78 1.78
CA GLY A 207 -20.04 29.98 0.40
C GLY A 207 -19.05 30.54 -0.62
N ARG A 208 -17.93 29.86 -0.87
CA ARG A 208 -17.35 29.55 -2.21
C ARG A 208 -15.91 29.04 -2.05
N GLY A 209 -15.60 27.92 -2.69
CA GLY A 209 -14.37 27.15 -2.52
C GLY A 209 -13.09 27.88 -2.95
N VAL A 210 -12.54 28.68 -2.04
CA VAL A 210 -11.16 29.16 -2.09
C VAL A 210 -10.55 28.96 -0.70
N THR A 211 -9.75 27.91 -0.55
CA THR A 211 -9.02 27.65 0.70
C THR A 211 -7.84 28.61 0.78
N VAL A 212 -8.06 29.80 1.37
CA VAL A 212 -6.99 30.76 1.63
C VAL A 212 -6.28 30.35 2.91
N ILE A 213 -5.11 29.71 2.79
CA ILE A 213 -4.24 29.44 3.94
C ILE A 213 -3.44 30.71 4.21
N ALA A 214 -3.98 31.59 5.07
CA ALA A 214 -3.26 32.76 5.56
C ALA A 214 -2.26 32.31 6.64
N ILE A 215 -0.98 32.14 6.29
CA ILE A 215 0.10 31.93 7.26
C ILE A 215 0.63 33.31 7.66
N ALA A 216 0.20 33.82 8.81
CA ALA A 216 0.79 35.01 9.42
C ALA A 216 2.07 34.61 10.19
N ILE A 217 3.24 34.81 9.59
CA ILE A 217 4.52 34.63 10.29
C ILE A 217 4.85 35.94 11.03
N VAL A 218 4.74 35.93 12.35
CA VAL A 218 5.23 37.02 13.20
C VAL A 218 6.75 36.84 13.34
N ILE A 219 7.53 37.52 12.49
CA ILE A 219 8.99 37.61 12.63
C ILE A 219 9.31 38.91 13.35
N GLU A 220 9.65 38.86 14.64
CA GLU A 220 10.21 40.02 15.34
C GLU A 220 11.73 39.92 15.38
N LYS A 221 12.37 40.88 14.68
CA LYS A 221 13.78 41.28 14.73
C LYS A 221 14.85 40.33 14.19
N LYS A 222 14.97 40.28 12.86
CA LYS A 222 16.18 40.68 12.11
C LYS A 222 15.85 40.64 10.61
N ALA A 223 16.00 41.78 9.95
CA ALA A 223 15.75 41.90 8.52
C ALA A 223 16.89 41.26 7.73
N GLU A 224 16.61 40.14 7.06
CA GLU A 224 17.35 39.71 5.87
C GLU A 224 16.33 39.41 4.77
N ILE A 225 16.45 40.16 3.67
CA ILE A 225 15.59 40.12 2.51
C ILE A 225 15.95 38.86 1.70
N ILE A 226 15.12 37.82 1.76
CA ILE A 226 15.24 36.68 0.85
C ILE A 226 14.67 37.10 -0.51
N LYS A 227 15.55 37.47 -1.46
CA LYS A 227 15.19 37.62 -2.87
C LYS A 227 14.85 36.23 -3.44
N VAL A 228 13.58 35.98 -3.71
CA VAL A 228 13.14 34.84 -4.53
C VAL A 228 13.09 35.29 -5.99
N ASN A 229 13.77 34.52 -6.83
CA ASN A 229 14.03 34.75 -8.26
C ASN A 229 12.74 34.93 -9.08
N GLU A 230 12.79 35.83 -10.07
CA GLU A 230 11.68 36.55 -10.71
C GLU A 230 10.74 35.79 -11.67
N ASN A 231 10.74 34.47 -11.79
CA ASN A 231 10.11 33.84 -12.97
C ASN A 231 8.76 33.12 -12.81
N TYR A 232 8.18 32.99 -11.62
CA TYR A 232 6.80 32.50 -11.50
C TYR A 232 6.14 33.12 -10.28
N MET A 233 5.04 33.84 -10.50
CA MET A 233 3.98 34.27 -9.55
C MET A 233 3.76 35.80 -9.48
N SER A 234 2.72 36.26 -10.18
CA SER A 234 2.16 37.60 -10.03
C SER A 234 1.34 37.68 -8.73
N GLY A 235 1.94 38.20 -7.65
CA GLY A 235 1.25 38.49 -6.39
C GLY A 235 1.23 39.99 -6.11
N TYR A 236 0.04 40.57 -5.89
CA TYR A 236 -0.10 41.97 -5.46
C TYR A 236 0.15 42.08 -3.95
N PHE A 237 1.06 42.97 -3.56
CA PHE A 237 1.28 43.35 -2.16
C PHE A 237 0.38 44.54 -1.81
N TYR A 238 -0.46 44.40 -0.78
CA TYR A 238 -1.17 45.54 -0.19
C TYR A 238 -0.44 46.02 1.06
N TYR A 239 0.01 47.27 1.04
CA TYR A 239 0.54 47.99 2.20
C TYR A 239 -0.64 48.51 3.03
N CYS A 240 -0.78 48.00 4.27
CA CYS A 240 -1.58 48.65 5.30
C CYS A 240 -0.71 48.86 6.54
N ASN A 241 -0.81 50.06 7.11
CA ASN A 241 0.17 50.66 8.01
C ASN A 241 0.74 49.74 9.11
N ALA A 242 2.08 49.69 9.13
CA ALA A 242 2.99 49.38 10.24
C ALA A 242 2.65 48.17 11.14
N LYS A 243 3.00 46.96 10.67
CA LYS A 243 3.65 45.85 11.44
C LYS A 243 3.34 44.43 10.93
N TYR A 244 2.54 44.25 9.89
CA TYR A 244 2.17 42.91 9.39
C TYR A 244 2.46 42.77 7.90
N TYR A 245 3.12 41.68 7.51
CA TYR A 245 3.28 41.27 6.12
C TYR A 245 2.29 40.14 5.84
N TYR A 246 1.44 40.33 4.84
CA TYR A 246 0.56 39.29 4.34
C TYR A 246 1.10 38.79 3.00
N VAL A 247 1.37 37.49 2.91
CA VAL A 247 1.74 36.83 1.66
C VAL A 247 0.51 36.10 1.14
N PHE A 248 -0.04 36.57 0.02
CA PHE A 248 -1.11 35.88 -0.69
C PHE A 248 -0.49 34.98 -1.76
N ILE A 249 -0.61 33.67 -1.59
CA ILE A 249 -0.28 32.69 -2.63
C ILE A 249 -1.59 32.36 -3.34
N HIS A 250 -1.76 32.88 -4.56
CA HIS A 250 -2.88 32.52 -5.43
C HIS A 250 -2.54 31.23 -6.17
N LYS A 251 -3.48 30.29 -6.25
CA LYS A 251 -3.41 29.23 -7.27
C LYS A 251 -4.09 29.72 -8.54
#